data_AF-A0A6B3HJ77-F1
#
_entry.id   AF-A0A6B3HJ77-F1
#
_cell.length_a   1.000
_cell.length_b   1.000
_cell.length_c   1.000
_cell.angle_alpha   90.00
_cell.angle_beta   90.00
_cell.angle_gamma   90.00
#
_symmetry.space_group_name_H-M   'P 1'
#
loop_
_entity.id
_entity.type
_entity.pdbx_description
1 polymer ?
#
loop_
_entity_poly.entity_id
_entity_poly.type
_entity_poly.pdbx_seq_one_letter_code
_entity_poly.pdbx_strand_id
1 'polypeptide(L)'
;MNDSALITTGLPIALAIIMFGLGLSLTTDDFRRVTRSPKAVVVALVLQVLVLPLVAFGLVKIFDLDPLLAVGVMLLAASPGGTTANLFSHLFRG
;
A
#
# COMPACT_ATOMS: atom_id res chain seq x y z
N MET A 1 7.85 -29.49 2.10
CA MET A 1 7.97 -29.12 3.53
C MET A 1 9.06 -28.07 3.79
N ASN A 2 9.91 -27.70 2.82
CA ASN A 2 10.88 -26.61 2.95
C ASN A 2 10.41 -25.26 2.37
N ASP A 3 9.32 -25.23 1.60
CA ASP A 3 8.81 -24.01 0.97
C ASP A 3 8.18 -23.04 1.99
N SER A 4 7.63 -23.58 3.08
CA SER A 4 7.03 -22.78 4.15
C SER A 4 8.04 -21.89 4.84
N ALA A 5 9.22 -22.40 5.22
CA ALA A 5 10.20 -21.62 5.97
C ALA A 5 10.74 -20.41 5.18
N LEU A 6 10.94 -20.57 3.87
CA LEU A 6 11.34 -19.48 2.98
C LEU A 6 10.26 -18.39 2.88
N ILE A 7 8.99 -18.78 2.77
CA ILE A 7 7.89 -17.81 2.68
C ILE A 7 7.58 -17.18 4.05
N THR A 8 7.51 -17.98 5.12
CA THR A 8 7.12 -17.49 6.46
C THR A 8 8.20 -16.66 7.11
N THR A 9 9.48 -16.91 6.81
CA THR A 9 10.61 -16.23 7.45
C THR A 9 11.34 -15.33 6.46
N GLY A 10 11.60 -15.80 5.24
CA GLY A 10 12.30 -15.02 4.22
C GLY A 10 11.49 -13.81 3.73
N LEU A 11 10.18 -13.94 3.54
CA LEU A 11 9.36 -12.82 3.04
C LEU A 11 9.28 -11.67 4.06
N PRO A 12 9.01 -11.88 5.37
CA PRO A 12 9.06 -10.79 6.34
C PRO A 12 10.44 -10.12 6.44
N ILE A 13 11.53 -10.90 6.37
CA ILE A 13 12.89 -10.35 6.39
C ILE A 13 13.13 -9.49 5.15
N ALA A 14 12.75 -9.97 3.97
CA ALA A 14 12.87 -9.21 2.73
C ALA A 14 12.04 -7.90 2.80
N LEU A 15 10.80 -7.97 3.28
CA LEU A 15 9.95 -6.80 3.48
C LEU A 15 10.56 -5.81 4.47
N ALA A 16 11.14 -6.30 5.58
CA ALA A 16 11.83 -5.46 6.55
C ALA A 16 13.01 -4.72 5.91
N ILE A 17 13.83 -5.42 5.11
CA ILE A 17 14.96 -4.82 4.39
C ILE A 17 14.47 -3.76 3.38
N ILE A 18 13.43 -4.06 2.60
CA ILE A 18 12.86 -3.13 1.63
C ILE A 18 12.32 -1.89 2.34
N MET A 19 11.50 -2.05 3.38
CA MET A 19 10.93 -0.93 4.13
C MET A 19 12.01 -0.10 4.85
N PHE A 20 13.08 -0.74 5.33
CA PHE A 20 14.22 -0.04 5.90
C PHE A 20 14.96 0.80 4.85
N GLY A 21 15.23 0.24 3.68
CA GLY A 21 15.86 0.98 2.56
C GLY A 21 15.02 2.17 2.10
N LEU A 22 13.69 2.03 2.09
CA LEU A 22 12.78 3.15 1.82
C LEU A 22 12.88 4.23 2.91
N GLY A 23 12.93 3.84 4.18
CA GLY A 23 13.14 4.78 5.29
C GLY A 23 14.44 5.56 5.16
N LEU A 24 15.54 4.90 4.78
CA LEU A 24 16.85 5.56 4.55
C LEU A 24 16.84 6.52 3.36
N SER A 25 15.91 6.34 2.41
CA SER A 25 15.76 7.21 1.24
C SER A 25 14.90 8.45 1.52
N LEU A 26 14.21 8.51 2.66
CA LEU A 26 13.39 9.66 3.05
C LEU A 26 14.26 10.82 3.51
N THR A 27 13.93 12.02 3.03
CA THR A 27 14.57 13.27 3.41
C THR A 27 13.63 14.10 4.29
N THR A 28 14.18 15.05 5.04
CA THR A 28 13.39 16.01 5.82
C THR A 28 12.49 16.88 4.93
N ASP A 29 12.89 17.11 3.68
CA ASP A 29 12.10 17.86 2.70
C ASP A 29 10.82 17.12 2.27
N ASP A 30 10.81 15.79 2.30
CA ASP A 30 9.60 14.99 2.01
C ASP A 30 8.50 15.25 3.05
N PHE A 31 8.87 15.28 4.34
CA PHE A 31 7.96 15.65 5.43
C PHE A 31 7.54 17.11 5.37
N ARG A 32 8.43 18.00 4.93
CA ARG A 32 8.10 19.41 4.70
C ARG A 32 7.10 19.58 3.55
N ARG A 33 7.19 18.76 2.50
CA ARG A 33 6.22 18.78 1.39
C ARG A 33 4.82 18.37 1.86
N VAL A 34 4.74 17.36 2.74
CA VAL A 34 3.47 16.93 3.36
C VAL A 34 2.78 18.08 4.12
N THR A 35 3.54 18.85 4.89
CA THR A 35 3.00 19.98 5.66
C THR A 35 2.66 21.21 4.81
N ARG A 36 3.31 21.38 3.64
CA ARG A 36 2.99 22.44 2.67
C ARG A 36 1.72 22.17 1.87
N SER A 37 1.39 20.90 1.64
CA SER A 37 0.22 20.49 0.85
C SER A 37 -0.73 19.58 1.65
N PRO A 38 -1.22 20.00 2.83
CA PRO A 38 -1.97 19.13 3.75
C PRO A 38 -3.30 18.68 3.15
N LYS A 39 -3.95 19.52 2.34
CA LYS A 39 -5.21 19.15 1.65
C LYS A 39 -5.01 17.94 0.73
N ALA A 40 -3.94 17.94 -0.06
CA ALA A 40 -3.65 16.83 -0.98
C ALA A 40 -3.36 15.53 -0.22
N VAL A 41 -2.63 15.62 0.89
CA VAL A 41 -2.31 14.47 1.75
C VAL A 41 -3.57 13.90 2.41
N VAL A 42 -4.43 14.75 2.96
CA VAL A 42 -5.70 14.30 3.55
C VAL A 42 -6.58 13.63 2.51
N VAL A 43 -6.71 14.21 1.30
CA VAL A 43 -7.46 13.60 0.21
C VAL A 43 -6.88 12.23 -0.14
N ALA A 44 -5.56 12.12 -0.32
CA ALA A 44 -4.90 10.86 -0.61
C ALA A 44 -5.13 9.80 0.48
N LEU A 45 -5.03 10.19 1.76
CA LEU A 45 -5.29 9.30 2.89
C LEU A 45 -6.74 8.85 2.95
N VAL A 46 -7.71 9.75 2.72
CA VAL A 46 -9.14 9.39 2.67
C VAL A 46 -9.41 8.43 1.52
N LEU A 47 -8.82 8.67 0.35
CA LEU A 47 -8.95 7.78 -0.79
C LEU A 47 -8.35 6.40 -0.49
N GLN A 48 -7.17 6.34 0.13
CA GLN A 48 -6.48 5.08 0.44
C GLN A 48 -7.17 4.28 1.55
N VAL A 49 -7.56 4.94 2.65
CA VAL A 49 -8.04 4.26 3.86
C VAL A 49 -9.54 3.97 3.81
N LEU A 50 -10.32 4.78 3.08
CA LEU A 50 -11.78 4.61 3.02
C LEU A 50 -12.24 4.22 1.62
N VAL A 51 -11.94 5.03 0.61
CA VAL A 51 -12.54 4.83 -0.72
C VAL A 51 -12.06 3.54 -1.37
N LEU A 52 -10.75 3.25 -1.32
CA LEU A 52 -10.18 2.05 -1.90
C LEU A 52 -10.73 0.76 -1.25
N PRO A 53 -10.76 0.62 0.10
CA PRO A 53 -11.40 -0.53 0.74
C PRO A 53 -12.90 -0.65 0.44
N LEU A 54 -13.63 0.45 0.35
CA LEU A 54 -15.06 0.42 -0.01
C LEU A 54 -15.28 -0.06 -1.45
N VAL A 55 -14.44 0.39 -2.39
CA VAL A 55 -14.46 -0.10 -3.77
C VAL A 55 -14.11 -1.59 -3.82
N ALA A 56 -13.05 -2.00 -3.12
CA ALA A 56 -12.65 -3.40 -3.05
C ALA A 56 -13.76 -4.29 -2.46
N PHE A 57 -14.42 -3.84 -1.39
CA PHE A 57 -15.56 -4.54 -0.81
C PHE A 57 -16.75 -4.63 -1.77
N GLY A 58 -17.04 -3.55 -2.49
CA GLY A 58 -18.06 -3.53 -3.54
C GLY A 58 -17.76 -4.57 -4.63
N LEU A 59 -16.51 -4.65 -5.10
CA LEU A 59 -16.08 -5.66 -6.06
C LEU A 59 -16.23 -7.08 -5.50
N VAL A 60 -15.82 -7.32 -4.25
CA VAL A 60 -16.00 -8.61 -3.57
C VAL A 60 -17.47 -9.05 -3.59
N LYS A 61 -18.40 -8.12 -3.36
CA LYS A 61 -19.84 -8.40 -3.36
C LYS A 61 -20.42 -8.59 -4.76
N ILE A 62 -20.02 -7.78 -5.74
CA ILE A 62 -20.54 -7.86 -7.11
C ILE A 62 -20.11 -9.16 -7.80
N PHE A 63 -18.86 -9.59 -7.56
CA PHE A 63 -18.30 -10.78 -8.19
C PHE A 63 -18.50 -12.07 -7.37
N ASP A 64 -19.22 -11.99 -6.24
CA ASP A 64 -19.48 -13.11 -5.31
C ASP A 64 -18.23 -13.96 -5.02
N LEU A 65 -17.15 -13.27 -4.63
CA LEU A 65 -15.85 -13.89 -4.41
C LEU A 65 -15.88 -14.85 -3.21
N ASP A 66 -15.22 -16.01 -3.37
CA ASP A 66 -15.02 -16.97 -2.29
C ASP A 66 -14.43 -16.30 -1.04
N PRO A 67 -14.82 -16.71 0.18
CA PRO A 67 -14.41 -16.05 1.43
C PRO A 67 -12.90 -15.87 1.57
N LEU A 68 -12.11 -16.85 1.11
CA LEU A 68 -10.64 -16.78 1.19
C LEU A 68 -10.07 -15.69 0.26
N LEU A 69 -10.60 -15.57 -0.96
CA LEU A 69 -10.19 -14.54 -1.92
C LEU A 69 -10.66 -13.16 -1.49
N ALA A 70 -11.88 -13.07 -0.96
CA ALA A 70 -12.42 -11.85 -0.38
C ALA A 70 -11.51 -11.30 0.72
N VAL A 71 -11.06 -12.14 1.65
CA VAL A 71 -10.10 -11.74 2.69
C VAL A 71 -8.78 -11.28 2.07
N GLY A 72 -8.25 -12.01 1.08
CA GLY A 72 -7.04 -11.61 0.37
C GLY A 72 -7.14 -10.23 -0.28
N VAL A 73 -8.24 -9.95 -1.00
CA VAL A 73 -8.50 -8.65 -1.63
C VAL A 73 -8.62 -7.54 -0.59
N MET A 74 -9.32 -7.79 0.52
CA MET A 74 -9.47 -6.79 1.58
C MET A 74 -8.14 -6.50 2.29
N LEU A 75 -7.29 -7.51 2.51
CA LEU A 75 -5.94 -7.33 3.06
C LEU A 75 -5.05 -6.49 2.13
N LEU A 76 -5.12 -6.74 0.82
CA LEU A 76 -4.40 -5.94 -0.18
C LEU A 76 -4.90 -4.50 -0.23
N ALA A 77 -6.22 -4.28 -0.18
CA ALA A 77 -6.81 -2.94 -0.18
C ALA A 77 -6.50 -2.15 1.11
N ALA A 78 -6.39 -2.83 2.25
CA ALA A 78 -6.04 -2.22 3.53
C ALA A 78 -4.53 -1.94 3.68
N SER A 79 -3.68 -2.57 2.86
CA SER A 79 -2.25 -2.29 2.84
C SER A 79 -1.99 -0.85 2.37
N PRO A 80 -1.01 -0.13 2.95
CA PRO A 80 -0.59 1.16 2.42
C PRO A 80 -0.06 1.01 0.99
N GLY A 81 -0.20 2.08 0.20
CA GLY A 81 0.30 2.14 -1.18
C GLY A 81 1.83 1.98 -1.23
N GLY A 82 2.31 1.20 -2.21
CA GLY A 82 3.72 0.97 -2.44
C GLY A 82 4.43 2.12 -3.17
N THR A 83 5.75 2.04 -3.25
CA THR A 83 6.64 3.03 -3.91
C THR A 83 6.36 3.21 -5.40
N THR A 84 5.73 2.22 -6.02
CA THR A 84 5.27 2.29 -7.40
C THR A 84 4.29 3.44 -7.63
N ALA A 85 3.49 3.83 -6.63
CA ALA A 85 2.60 4.98 -6.73
C ALA A 85 3.39 6.30 -6.93
N ASN A 86 4.55 6.43 -6.27
CA ASN A 86 5.43 7.58 -6.43
C ASN A 86 6.06 7.63 -7.84
N LEU A 87 6.44 6.46 -8.38
CA LEU A 87 6.94 6.35 -9.75
C LEU A 87 5.88 6.76 -10.78
N PHE A 88 4.63 6.32 -10.61
CA PHE A 88 3.53 6.72 -11.50
C PHE A 88 3.23 8.22 -11.41
N SER A 89 3.20 8.79 -10.20
CA SER A 89 3.03 10.24 -10.03
C SER A 89 4.11 11.00 -10.81
N HIS A 90 5.37 10.61 -10.63
CA HIS A 90 6.49 11.21 -11.36
C HIS A 90 6.32 11.07 -12.89
N LEU A 91 5.93 9.89 -13.39
CA LEU A 91 5.76 9.64 -14.83
C LEU A 91 4.66 10.51 -15.44
N PHE A 92 3.55 10.70 -14.72
CA PHE A 92 2.42 11.52 -15.15
C PHE A 92 2.55 13.01 -14.79
N ARG A 93 3.74 13.45 -14.35
CA ARG A 93 4.04 14.84 -13.95
C ARG A 93 3.14 15.36 -12.82
N GLY A 94 2.70 14.46 -11.95
CA GLY A 94 2.06 14.74 -10.66
C GLY A 94 3.07 14.76 -9.53
#